data_AF-A0A0G1WLE7-F1
#
_entry.id   AF-A0A0G1WLE7-F1
#
_cell.length_a   1.000
_cell.length_b   1.000
_cell.length_c   1.000
_cell.angle_alpha   90.00
_cell.angle_beta   90.00
_cell.angle_gamma   90.00
#
_symmetry.space_group_name_H-M   'P 1'
#
loop_
_entity.id
_entity.type
_entity.pdbx_description
1 polymer ?
#
loop_
_entity_poly.entity_id
_entity_poly.type
_entity_poly.pdbx_seq_one_letter_code
_entity_poly.pdbx_strand_id
1 'polypeptide(L)'
;MTRRVSPKSIIREAAIILLSLLVIFTVVKAGPLSPSASPAATSYTLQDIYTRLITNASATAGNHDLNATTTPGATFPTLTSIYNAIPTIYAGDLLASSTYLGVTGTVAVKSGDAAASSHRHHNQ
;
A
#
# COMPACT_ATOMS: atom_id res chain seq x y z
N MET A 1 -39.45 46.03 -43.21
CA MET A 1 -40.07 46.03 -41.86
C MET A 1 -38.95 46.14 -40.82
N THR A 2 -38.52 47.35 -40.48
CA THR A 2 -37.35 47.56 -39.60
C THR A 2 -37.80 47.47 -38.14
N ARG A 3 -37.51 46.35 -37.48
CA ARG A 3 -37.85 46.11 -36.06
C ARG A 3 -37.09 47.13 -35.21
N ARG A 4 -37.78 48.12 -34.65
CA ARG A 4 -37.19 49.08 -33.70
C ARG A 4 -36.80 48.33 -32.44
N VAL A 5 -35.50 48.14 -32.25
CA VAL A 5 -34.96 47.56 -31.02
C VAL A 5 -35.04 48.63 -29.94
N SER A 6 -35.72 48.34 -28.84
CA SER A 6 -35.83 49.28 -27.72
C SER A 6 -34.52 49.30 -26.91
N PRO A 7 -34.11 50.44 -26.33
CA PRO A 7 -32.91 50.50 -25.48
C PRO A 7 -32.97 49.49 -24.32
N LYS A 8 -34.17 49.23 -23.80
CA LYS A 8 -34.43 48.26 -22.72
C LYS A 8 -34.15 46.81 -23.13
N SER A 9 -34.47 46.43 -24.38
CA SER A 9 -34.17 45.08 -24.88
C SER A 9 -32.66 44.87 -25.11
N ILE A 10 -31.95 45.93 -25.52
CA ILE A 10 -30.48 45.87 -25.69
C ILE A 10 -29.77 45.70 -24.34
N ILE A 11 -30.17 46.45 -23.32
CA ILE A 11 -29.59 46.36 -21.98
C ILE A 11 -29.84 44.97 -21.37
N ARG A 12 -31.03 44.40 -21.58
CA ARG A 12 -31.38 43.06 -21.08
C ARG A 12 -30.50 41.97 -21.69
N GLU A 13 -30.29 42.01 -23.01
CA GLU A 13 -29.45 41.03 -23.71
C GLU A 13 -27.98 41.17 -23.32
N ALA A 14 -27.46 42.40 -23.20
CA ALA A 14 -26.10 42.65 -22.73
C ALA A 14 -25.86 42.12 -21.30
N ALA A 15 -26.84 42.28 -20.41
CA ALA A 15 -26.75 41.77 -19.03
C ALA A 15 -26.70 40.24 -18.97
N ILE A 16 -27.48 39.55 -19.82
CA ILE A 16 -27.47 38.08 -19.89
C ILE A 16 -26.12 37.56 -20.39
N ILE A 17 -25.56 38.22 -21.41
CA ILE A 17 -24.25 37.86 -21.95
C ILE A 17 -23.16 38.06 -20.90
N LEU A 18 -23.15 39.21 -20.21
CA LEU A 18 -22.19 39.49 -19.15
C LEU A 18 -22.28 38.49 -17.99
N LEU A 19 -23.50 38.13 -17.57
CA LEU A 19 -23.70 37.15 -16.50
C LEU A 19 -23.21 35.76 -16.92
N SER A 20 -23.47 35.35 -18.17
CA SER A 20 -23.01 34.07 -18.71
C SER A 20 -21.49 33.99 -18.75
N LEU A 21 -20.82 35.07 -19.18
CA LEU A 21 -19.36 35.15 -19.17
C LEU A 21 -18.78 35.13 -17.76
N LEU A 22 -19.43 35.81 -16.80
CA LEU A 22 -19.00 35.82 -15.41
C LEU A 22 -19.06 34.41 -14.79
N VAL A 23 -20.12 33.65 -15.05
CA VAL A 23 -20.28 32.27 -14.56
C VAL A 23 -19.21 31.35 -15.15
N ILE A 24 -18.91 31.45 -16.44
CA ILE A 24 -17.84 30.65 -17.07
C ILE A 24 -16.48 31.02 -16.45
N PHE A 25 -16.23 32.31 -16.24
CA PHE A 25 -14.98 32.79 -15.65
C PHE A 25 -14.77 32.28 -14.22
N THR A 26 -15.83 32.25 -13.39
CA THR A 26 -15.73 31.74 -12.02
C THR A 26 -15.53 30.22 -11.99
N VAL A 27 -16.17 29.46 -12.88
CA VAL A 27 -15.98 28.00 -13.00
C VAL A 27 -14.57 27.65 -13.45
N VAL A 28 -14.01 28.37 -14.42
CA VAL A 28 -12.63 28.15 -14.89
C VAL A 28 -11.61 28.52 -13.81
N LYS A 29 -11.84 29.60 -13.06
CA LYS A 29 -10.97 30.00 -11.95
C LYS A 29 -11.04 29.08 -10.73
N ALA A 30 -12.17 28.42 -10.51
CA ALA A 30 -12.32 27.47 -9.40
C ALA A 30 -11.38 26.26 -9.54
N GLY A 31 -10.89 25.98 -10.75
CA GLY A 31 -10.05 24.82 -11.03
C GLY A 31 -10.79 23.50 -10.78
N PRO A 32 -10.19 22.34 -11.12
CA PRO A 32 -10.77 21.06 -10.78
C PRO A 32 -10.87 20.88 -9.26
N LEU A 33 -12.04 20.48 -8.74
CA LEU A 33 -12.25 20.11 -7.33
C LEU A 33 -11.69 18.72 -7.03
N SER A 34 -10.41 18.51 -7.29
CA SER A 34 -9.80 17.21 -7.05
C SER A 34 -8.54 17.38 -6.22
N PRO A 35 -8.46 16.79 -5.01
CA PRO A 35 -7.31 15.93 -4.82
C PRO A 35 -7.51 14.76 -5.79
N SER A 36 -6.92 14.82 -6.99
CA SER A 36 -6.94 13.72 -7.98
C SER A 36 -6.02 12.56 -7.56
N ALA A 37 -5.65 12.47 -6.30
CA ALA A 37 -4.89 11.35 -5.78
C ALA A 37 -5.79 10.68 -4.76
N SER A 38 -6.40 9.55 -5.14
CA SER A 38 -6.59 8.49 -4.17
C SER A 38 -5.24 8.36 -3.45
N PRO A 39 -5.18 8.38 -2.11
CA PRO A 39 -3.92 8.41 -1.40
C PRO A 39 -3.01 7.30 -1.96
N ALA A 40 -1.76 7.66 -2.26
CA ALA A 40 -0.79 6.67 -2.70
C ALA A 40 -0.77 5.54 -1.67
N ALA A 41 -0.65 4.29 -2.13
CA ALA A 41 -0.46 3.14 -1.25
C ALA A 41 0.60 3.43 -0.18
N THR A 42 0.20 3.47 1.08
CA THR A 42 1.05 3.97 2.17
C THR A 42 1.65 2.85 3.01
N SER A 43 0.99 1.69 3.11
CA SER A 43 1.39 0.67 4.08
C SER A 43 0.90 -0.74 3.75
N TYR A 44 1.49 -1.72 4.43
CA TYR A 44 1.02 -3.10 4.47
C TYR A 44 0.23 -3.36 5.77
N THR A 45 -0.61 -4.37 5.76
CA THR A 45 -1.37 -4.84 6.92
C THR A 45 -0.66 -5.99 7.65
N LEU A 46 -1.11 -6.31 8.86
CA LEU A 46 -0.68 -7.53 9.56
C LEU A 46 -1.04 -8.81 8.78
N GLN A 47 -2.15 -8.80 8.03
CA GLN A 47 -2.53 -9.93 7.18
C GLN A 47 -1.53 -10.11 6.03
N ASP A 48 -1.05 -9.03 5.41
CA ASP A 48 -0.04 -9.09 4.35
C ASP A 48 1.27 -9.68 4.89
N ILE A 49 1.69 -9.24 6.08
CA ILE A 49 2.86 -9.77 6.80
C ILE A 49 2.69 -11.27 7.07
N TYR A 50 1.53 -11.67 7.60
CA TYR A 50 1.24 -13.08 7.87
C TYR A 50 1.30 -13.92 6.59
N THR A 51 0.59 -13.49 5.54
CA THR A 51 0.58 -14.17 4.23
C THR A 51 1.99 -14.31 3.67
N ARG A 52 2.82 -13.25 3.77
CA ARG A 52 4.22 -13.29 3.34
C ARG A 52 5.01 -14.34 4.11
N LEU A 53 4.86 -14.42 5.43
CA LEU A 53 5.56 -15.38 6.29
C LEU A 53 5.18 -16.84 6.00
N ILE A 54 3.91 -17.12 5.66
CA ILE A 54 3.45 -18.50 5.48
C ILE A 54 3.51 -19.00 4.02
N THR A 55 3.52 -18.11 3.04
CA THR A 55 3.43 -18.50 1.62
C THR A 55 4.50 -17.89 0.71
N ASN A 56 5.33 -16.96 1.21
CA ASN A 56 6.18 -16.09 0.37
C ASN A 56 5.43 -15.23 -0.65
N ALA A 57 4.10 -15.18 -0.64
CA ALA A 57 3.35 -14.36 -1.58
C ALA A 57 3.61 -12.87 -1.31
N SER A 58 3.82 -12.10 -2.38
CA SER A 58 3.94 -10.64 -2.30
C SER A 58 2.55 -10.01 -2.25
N ALA A 59 2.36 -9.07 -1.34
CA ALA A 59 1.26 -8.14 -1.32
C ALA A 59 1.61 -6.83 -2.04
N THR A 60 0.59 -6.07 -2.39
CA THR A 60 0.73 -4.68 -2.84
C THR A 60 0.33 -3.78 -1.67
N ALA A 61 1.17 -2.80 -1.34
CA ALA A 61 0.81 -1.81 -0.32
C ALA A 61 -0.51 -1.13 -0.71
N GLY A 62 -1.35 -0.82 0.28
CA GLY A 62 -2.63 -0.19 0.08
C GLY A 62 -2.78 1.09 0.90
N ASN A 63 -3.88 1.80 0.65
CA ASN A 63 -4.34 2.84 1.56
C ASN A 63 -5.30 2.21 2.55
N HIS A 64 -4.75 1.72 3.66
CA HIS A 64 -5.53 1.13 4.73
C HIS A 64 -5.78 2.17 5.81
N ASP A 65 -7.01 2.20 6.34
CA ASP A 65 -7.35 3.03 7.49
C ASP A 65 -6.77 2.38 8.75
N LEU A 66 -5.50 2.66 9.01
CA LEU A 66 -4.87 2.33 10.27
C LEU A 66 -5.23 3.45 11.23
N ASN A 67 -6.32 3.26 11.99
CA ASN A 67 -6.70 4.15 13.09
C ASN A 67 -5.71 3.99 14.24
N ALA A 68 -4.46 4.42 14.00
CA ALA A 68 -3.41 4.45 14.98
C ALA A 68 -3.71 5.62 15.92
N THR A 69 -4.24 5.30 17.10
CA THR A 69 -4.52 6.30 18.15
C THR A 69 -3.24 6.91 18.73
N THR A 70 -2.08 6.34 18.38
CA THR A 70 -0.74 6.83 18.71
C THR A 70 0.18 6.62 17.51
N THR A 71 1.01 7.62 17.20
CA THR A 71 2.13 7.43 16.28
C THR A 71 3.06 6.38 16.90
N PRO A 72 3.55 5.38 16.15
CA PRO A 72 4.60 4.51 16.63
C PRO A 72 5.74 5.38 17.18
N GLY A 73 6.17 5.13 18.42
CA GLY A 73 7.36 5.80 18.95
C GLY A 73 8.53 5.57 18.01
N ALA A 74 9.52 6.48 17.96
CA ALA A 74 10.66 6.38 17.04
C ALA A 74 11.43 5.05 17.10
N THR A 75 11.23 4.27 18.18
CA THR A 75 11.80 2.94 18.41
C THR A 75 10.96 1.78 17.90
N PHE A 76 9.69 1.99 17.52
CA PHE A 76 8.81 0.93 17.03
C PHE A 76 8.84 0.85 15.50
N PRO A 77 9.14 -0.32 14.91
CA PRO A 77 9.13 -0.49 13.47
C PRO A 77 7.70 -0.37 12.91
N THR A 78 7.58 0.26 11.74
CA THR A 78 6.32 0.34 11.00
C THR A 78 5.98 -1.01 10.36
N LEU A 79 4.70 -1.25 10.04
CA LEU A 79 4.29 -2.45 9.31
C LEU A 79 5.01 -2.56 7.96
N THR A 80 5.27 -1.44 7.29
CA THR A 80 6.05 -1.40 6.06
C THR A 80 7.50 -1.84 6.27
N SER A 81 8.13 -1.38 7.35
CA SER A 81 9.50 -1.81 7.69
C SER A 81 9.54 -3.30 8.00
N ILE A 82 8.58 -3.82 8.78
CA ILE A 82 8.47 -5.24 9.11
C ILE A 82 8.27 -6.07 7.84
N TYR A 83 7.34 -5.67 6.96
CA TYR A 83 7.04 -6.39 5.72
C TYR A 83 8.28 -6.48 4.82
N ASN A 84 8.99 -5.36 4.64
CA ASN A 84 10.19 -5.31 3.79
C ASN A 84 11.40 -6.07 4.37
N ALA A 85 11.42 -6.30 5.69
CA ALA A 85 12.48 -7.05 6.35
C ALA A 85 12.31 -8.57 6.23
N ILE A 86 11.16 -9.08 5.79
CA ILE A 86 10.93 -10.52 5.65
C ILE A 86 11.71 -11.08 4.45
N PRO A 87 12.70 -11.97 4.66
CA PRO A 87 13.40 -12.62 3.56
C PRO A 87 12.48 -13.64 2.86
N THR A 88 12.89 -14.11 1.68
CA THR A 88 12.27 -15.32 1.11
C THR A 88 12.57 -16.51 2.00
N ILE A 89 11.54 -17.26 2.36
CA ILE A 89 11.58 -18.41 3.25
C ILE A 89 11.64 -19.69 2.42
N TYR A 90 12.75 -20.42 2.49
CA TYR A 90 12.88 -21.74 1.89
C TYR A 90 12.73 -22.81 2.97
N ALA A 91 11.82 -23.76 2.75
CA ALA A 91 11.59 -24.85 3.72
C ALA A 91 12.84 -25.71 3.97
N GLY A 92 13.75 -25.80 2.99
CA GLY A 92 15.02 -26.52 3.12
C GLY A 92 15.99 -25.89 4.13
N ASP A 93 15.94 -24.56 4.32
CA ASP A 93 16.88 -23.85 5.19
C ASP A 93 16.69 -24.18 6.67
N LEU A 94 15.46 -24.52 7.07
CA LEU A 94 15.12 -24.95 8.44
C LEU A 94 15.89 -26.19 8.90
N LEU A 95 16.24 -27.07 7.96
CA LEU A 95 16.92 -28.33 8.24
C LEU A 95 18.40 -28.29 7.85
N ALA A 96 18.77 -27.38 6.94
CA ALA A 96 20.12 -27.27 6.40
C ALA A 96 21.00 -26.25 7.14
N SER A 97 20.38 -25.30 7.87
CA SER A 97 21.08 -24.19 8.51
C SER A 97 20.63 -23.98 9.95
N SER A 98 21.53 -23.48 10.78
CA SER A 98 21.23 -22.97 12.11
C SER A 98 20.74 -21.52 12.09
N THR A 99 20.71 -20.88 10.92
CA THR A 99 20.21 -19.52 10.71
C THR A 99 18.87 -19.58 9.96
N TYR A 100 17.82 -19.06 10.59
CA TYR A 100 16.48 -18.96 10.01
C TYR A 100 15.91 -17.56 10.28
N LEU A 101 15.31 -16.93 9.26
CA LEU A 101 14.83 -15.53 9.32
C LEU A 101 15.91 -14.53 9.80
N GLY A 102 17.18 -14.76 9.44
CA GLY A 102 18.30 -13.94 9.89
C GLY A 102 18.68 -14.12 11.36
N VAL A 103 18.03 -15.04 12.08
CA VAL A 103 18.34 -15.38 13.47
C VAL A 103 19.14 -16.68 13.50
N THR A 104 20.36 -16.62 14.03
CA THR A 104 21.18 -17.81 14.26
C THR A 104 20.85 -18.41 15.62
N GLY A 105 20.47 -19.69 15.64
CA GLY A 105 20.18 -20.45 16.85
C GLY A 105 20.88 -21.81 16.87
N THR A 106 20.43 -22.70 17.74
CA THR A 106 20.90 -24.09 17.82
C THR A 106 19.78 -25.02 17.38
N VAL A 107 20.00 -25.79 16.31
CA VAL A 107 19.06 -26.84 15.91
C VAL A 107 19.33 -28.06 16.79
N ALA A 108 18.49 -28.27 17.80
CA ALA A 108 18.52 -29.50 18.56
C ALA A 108 17.89 -30.62 17.74
N VAL A 109 18.71 -31.58 17.28
CA VAL A 109 18.19 -32.83 16.71
C VAL A 109 17.60 -33.63 17.87
N LYS A 110 16.34 -34.08 17.74
CA LYS A 110 15.76 -34.98 18.72
C LYS A 110 16.61 -36.26 18.77
N SER A 111 17.07 -36.63 19.96
CA SER A 111 17.81 -37.89 20.16
C SER A 111 16.94 -39.05 19.65
N GLY A 112 17.36 -39.68 18.56
CA GLY A 112 16.60 -40.69 17.83
C GLY A 112 16.75 -40.62 16.31
N ASP A 113 16.83 -39.42 15.72
CA ASP A 113 16.86 -39.26 14.25
C ASP A 113 18.26 -39.42 13.64
N ALA A 114 19.31 -39.15 14.42
CA ALA A 114 20.71 -39.34 14.00
C ALA A 114 21.08 -40.83 13.81
N ALA A 115 20.38 -41.76 14.48
CA ALA A 115 20.66 -43.19 14.40
C ALA A 115 20.22 -43.82 13.07
N ALA A 116 19.24 -43.23 12.38
CA ALA A 116 18.75 -43.74 11.09
C ALA A 116 19.75 -43.53 9.93
N SER A 117 20.64 -42.52 10.03
CA SER A 117 21.65 -42.25 9.00
C SER A 117 22.91 -43.12 9.15
N SER A 118 23.25 -43.54 10.38
CA SER A 118 24.45 -44.34 10.65
C SER A 118 24.31 -45.81 10.22
N HIS A 119 23.09 -46.36 10.12
CA HIS A 119 22.88 -47.77 9.80
C HIS A 119 23.00 -48.13 8.30
N ARG A 120 23.30 -47.16 7.41
CA ARG A 120 23.46 -47.40 5.96
C ARG A 120 24.91 -47.44 5.46
N HIS A 121 25.91 -47.25 6.33
CA HIS A 121 27.32 -47.16 5.92
C HIS A 121 28.19 -48.39 6.27
N HIS A 122 27.61 -49.53 6.61
CA HIS A 122 28.37 -50.73 6.97
C HIS A 122 28.03 -52.00 6.18
N ASN A 123 27.38 -51.86 5.01
CA ASN A 123 27.09 -53.00 4.14
C ASN A 123 27.34 -52.64 2.67
N GLN A 124 28.59 -52.30 2.33
CA GLN A 124 29.21 -52.51 1.03
C GLN A 124 30.69 -52.85 1.23
#